data_AF-A0AAD0SA94-F1
#
_entry.id   AF-A0AAD0SA94-F1
#
_cell.length_a   1.000
_cell.length_b   1.000
_cell.length_c   1.000
_cell.angle_alpha   90.00
_cell.angle_beta   90.00
_cell.angle_gamma   90.00
#
_symmetry.space_group_name_H-M   'P 1'
#
loop_
_entity.id
_entity.type
_entity.pdbx_description
1 polymer ?
#
loop_
_entity_poly.entity_id
_entity_poly.type
_entity_poly.pdbx_seq_one_letter_code
_entity_poly.pdbx_strand_id
1 'polypeptide(L)'
;MITDWKNISPVLFEKLCAAVLQKTGFTNIQWYGEAGNDKGRDIIAERRDTPVPGVQRCERWMIQCKRYTKSSPGKSEIKELLDSALEHNIDALLIITTSTFSANLRDWLHVVSESYPFKSYIWEELDFRQQVNNHKLDLLDAIPELAGGKEPLWMYQIRQNEIRIGCNEFDEVEILVVNVDNIEQAKAKATEFLKHLRANGFEWWN
;
A
#
# COMPACT_ATOMS: atom_id res chain seq x y z
N MET A 1 9.54 6.91 5.86
CA MET A 1 8.46 6.07 5.31
C MET A 1 8.13 6.53 3.91
N ILE A 2 7.74 5.66 2.97
CA ILE A 2 7.74 5.89 1.50
C ILE A 2 7.38 7.33 1.11
N THR A 3 8.40 8.19 1.09
CA THR A 3 8.31 9.56 0.61
C THR A 3 8.49 9.60 -0.90
N ASP A 4 9.08 8.54 -1.45
CA ASP A 4 9.39 8.42 -2.86
C ASP A 4 9.35 6.93 -3.28
N TRP A 5 8.49 6.61 -4.25
CA TRP A 5 8.37 5.30 -4.87
C TRP A 5 9.69 4.85 -5.54
N LYS A 6 10.61 5.79 -5.85
CA LYS A 6 11.95 5.49 -6.37
C LYS A 6 12.81 4.64 -5.45
N ASN A 7 12.56 4.70 -4.14
CA ASN A 7 13.36 3.97 -3.15
C ASN A 7 12.87 2.54 -2.89
N ILE A 8 11.76 2.14 -3.52
CA ILE A 8 11.21 0.78 -3.42
C ILE A 8 11.65 -0.01 -4.66
N SER A 9 12.10 -1.26 -4.51
CA SER A 9 12.35 -2.12 -5.67
C SER A 9 11.04 -2.55 -6.34
N PRO A 10 11.04 -2.96 -7.63
CA PRO A 10 9.83 -3.49 -8.28
C PRO A 10 9.19 -4.64 -7.50
N VAL A 11 10.00 -5.60 -7.04
CA VAL A 11 9.53 -6.75 -6.23
C VAL A 11 8.92 -6.29 -4.91
N LEU A 12 9.55 -5.33 -4.21
CA LEU A 12 9.02 -4.81 -2.95
C LEU A 12 7.72 -4.01 -3.17
N PHE A 13 7.56 -3.35 -4.32
CA PHE A 13 6.32 -2.68 -4.68
C PHE A 13 5.18 -3.69 -4.90
N GLU A 14 5.42 -4.79 -5.59
CA GLU A 14 4.40 -5.85 -5.75
C GLU A 14 4.02 -6.50 -4.42
N LYS A 15 4.99 -6.76 -3.53
CA LYS A 15 4.72 -7.23 -2.17
C LYS A 15 3.86 -6.24 -1.39
N LEU A 16 4.15 -4.94 -1.50
CA LEU A 16 3.34 -3.88 -0.89
C LEU A 16 1.91 -3.89 -1.44
N CYS A 17 1.72 -4.01 -2.76
CA CYS A 17 0.39 -4.14 -3.36
C CYS A 17 -0.36 -5.35 -2.79
N ALA A 18 0.27 -6.53 -2.72
CA ALA A 18 -0.35 -7.73 -2.17
C ALA A 18 -0.78 -7.55 -0.71
N ALA A 19 0.06 -6.93 0.12
CA ALA A 19 -0.26 -6.67 1.52
C ALA A 19 -1.41 -5.66 1.66
N VAL A 20 -1.42 -4.59 0.86
CA VAL A 20 -2.52 -3.61 0.83
C VAL A 20 -3.83 -4.28 0.41
N LEU A 21 -3.81 -5.14 -0.60
CA LEU A 21 -5.00 -5.90 -1.02
C LEU A 21 -5.54 -6.77 0.12
N GLN A 22 -4.66 -7.46 0.84
CA GLN A 22 -5.08 -8.26 2.00
C GLN A 22 -5.78 -7.41 3.07
N LYS A 23 -5.24 -6.22 3.35
CA LYS A 23 -5.81 -5.29 4.34
C LYS A 23 -7.10 -4.64 3.88
N THR A 24 -7.32 -4.52 2.58
CA THR A 24 -8.55 -3.98 1.97
C THR A 24 -9.62 -5.05 1.72
N GLY A 25 -9.45 -6.27 2.25
CA GLY A 25 -10.46 -7.32 2.25
C GLY A 25 -10.37 -8.32 1.10
N PHE A 26 -9.30 -8.29 0.31
CA PHE A 26 -9.02 -9.38 -0.63
C PHE A 26 -8.52 -10.61 0.10
N THR A 27 -8.87 -11.78 -0.45
CA THR A 27 -8.53 -13.09 0.08
C THR A 27 -7.93 -13.96 -1.03
N ASN A 28 -7.41 -15.13 -0.68
CA ASN A 28 -6.83 -16.09 -1.64
C ASN A 28 -5.80 -15.43 -2.58
N ILE A 29 -4.96 -14.56 -2.02
CA ILE A 29 -3.95 -13.80 -2.77
C ILE A 29 -2.85 -14.75 -3.24
N GLN A 30 -2.69 -14.81 -4.55
CA GLN A 30 -1.66 -15.55 -5.27
C GLN A 30 -0.74 -14.54 -5.94
N TRP A 31 0.46 -14.38 -5.40
CA TRP A 31 1.49 -13.52 -5.97
C TRP A 31 2.36 -14.33 -6.92
N TYR A 32 2.49 -13.86 -8.16
CA TYR A 32 3.23 -14.49 -9.25
C TYR A 32 4.59 -13.80 -9.51
N GLY A 33 4.92 -12.75 -8.75
CA GLY A 33 6.01 -11.82 -9.07
C GLY A 33 7.39 -12.12 -8.52
N GLU A 34 8.16 -12.95 -9.25
CA GLU A 34 9.65 -12.97 -9.37
C GLU A 34 10.05 -13.96 -10.48
N ALA A 35 9.16 -14.90 -10.84
CA ALA A 35 9.28 -15.78 -11.99
C ALA A 35 8.86 -15.03 -13.27
N GLY A 36 9.83 -14.42 -13.96
CA GLY A 36 9.61 -13.71 -15.22
C GLY A 36 9.13 -14.60 -16.36
N ASN A 37 7.84 -14.94 -16.40
CA ASN A 37 7.14 -15.45 -17.59
C ASN A 37 5.60 -15.49 -17.47
N ASP A 38 5.00 -14.92 -16.43
CA ASP A 38 3.62 -15.22 -16.05
C ASP A 38 2.54 -14.42 -16.81
N LYS A 39 2.66 -14.36 -18.14
CA LYS A 39 1.59 -13.91 -19.07
C LYS A 39 0.88 -12.62 -18.62
N GLY A 40 1.66 -11.66 -18.11
CA GLY A 40 1.18 -10.34 -17.75
C GLY A 40 0.27 -10.27 -16.51
N ARG A 41 0.35 -11.18 -15.54
CA ARG A 41 -0.31 -11.06 -14.22
C ARG A 41 0.70 -11.03 -13.08
N ASP A 42 0.56 -10.06 -12.17
CA ASP A 42 1.42 -9.99 -10.98
C ASP A 42 0.75 -10.66 -9.77
N ILE A 43 -0.57 -10.45 -9.60
CA ILE A 43 -1.34 -11.01 -8.49
C ILE A 43 -2.72 -11.47 -8.99
N ILE A 44 -3.18 -12.61 -8.49
CA ILE A 44 -4.59 -13.01 -8.53
C ILE A 44 -5.14 -13.00 -7.10
N ALA A 45 -6.36 -12.51 -6.92
CA ALA A 45 -7.02 -12.53 -5.62
C ALA A 45 -8.53 -12.73 -5.78
N GLU A 46 -9.20 -12.98 -4.66
CA GLU A 46 -10.66 -13.06 -4.58
C GLU A 46 -11.20 -11.96 -3.69
N ARG A 47 -12.31 -11.34 -4.11
CA ARG A 47 -13.09 -10.45 -3.26
C ARG A 47 -14.47 -11.06 -3.07
N ARG A 48 -14.87 -11.21 -1.81
CA ARG A 48 -16.20 -11.69 -1.46
C ARG A 48 -17.06 -10.55 -0.97
N ASP A 49 -18.26 -10.47 -1.49
CA ASP A 49 -19.29 -9.56 -1.03
C ASP A 49 -20.58 -10.33 -0.76
N THR A 50 -21.36 -9.82 0.19
CA THR A 50 -22.68 -10.35 0.54
C THR A 50 -23.68 -9.24 0.32
N PRO A 51 -24.14 -9.03 -0.93
CA PRO A 51 -24.99 -7.90 -1.27
C PRO A 51 -26.33 -7.93 -0.53
N VAL A 52 -26.84 -9.13 -0.25
CA VAL A 52 -28.01 -9.36 0.60
C VAL A 52 -27.79 -10.60 1.47
N PRO A 53 -28.46 -10.72 2.63
CA PRO A 53 -28.32 -11.89 3.50
C PRO A 53 -28.57 -13.20 2.75
N GLY A 54 -27.62 -14.13 2.86
CA GLY A 54 -27.69 -15.45 2.22
C GLY A 54 -27.20 -15.53 0.77
N VAL A 55 -26.88 -14.40 0.13
CA VAL A 55 -26.25 -14.38 -1.21
C VAL A 55 -24.79 -14.04 -1.06
N GLN A 56 -23.91 -14.99 -1.36
CA GLN A 56 -22.47 -14.76 -1.40
C GLN A 56 -22.02 -14.66 -2.85
N ARG A 57 -21.37 -13.55 -3.18
CA ARG A 57 -20.68 -13.38 -4.45
C ARG A 57 -19.19 -13.41 -4.20
N CYS A 58 -18.47 -14.06 -5.11
CA CYS A 58 -17.02 -14.14 -5.10
C CYS A 58 -16.56 -13.69 -6.49
N GLU A 59 -15.90 -12.55 -6.55
CA GLU A 59 -15.27 -12.07 -7.77
C GLU A 59 -13.79 -12.48 -7.76
N ARG A 60 -13.30 -12.98 -8.90
CA ARG A 60 -11.89 -13.26 -9.17
C ARG A 60 -11.26 -12.03 -9.81
N TRP A 61 -10.23 -11.52 -9.15
CA TRP A 61 -9.52 -10.31 -9.53
C TRP A 61 -8.13 -10.65 -10.04
N MET A 62 -7.77 -10.04 -11.17
CA MET A 62 -6.39 -9.92 -11.61
C MET A 62 -5.88 -8.53 -11.26
N ILE A 63 -4.68 -8.46 -10.71
CA ILE A 63 -4.05 -7.22 -10.32
C ILE A 63 -2.71 -7.10 -11.03
N GLN A 64 -2.52 -5.95 -11.67
CA GLN A 64 -1.26 -5.55 -12.26
C GLN A 64 -0.65 -4.39 -11.47
N CYS A 65 0.60 -4.54 -11.08
CA CYS A 65 1.39 -3.58 -10.34
C CYS A 65 2.39 -2.91 -11.29
N LYS A 66 2.21 -1.61 -11.57
CA LYS A 66 3.09 -0.84 -12.46
C LYS A 66 3.80 0.27 -11.69
N ARG A 67 5.05 0.01 -11.33
CA ARG A 67 5.91 1.00 -10.68
C ARG A 67 6.61 1.90 -11.70
N TYR A 68 6.08 3.10 -11.92
CA TYR A 68 6.76 4.13 -12.70
C TYR A 68 7.49 5.15 -11.80
N THR A 69 8.70 5.51 -12.20
CA THR A 69 9.53 6.49 -11.46
C THR A 69 9.76 7.81 -12.19
N LYS A 70 9.51 7.84 -13.51
CA LYS A 70 9.80 8.98 -14.39
C LYS A 70 8.79 9.19 -15.52
N SER A 71 7.99 8.18 -15.84
CA SER A 71 7.04 8.18 -16.96
C SER A 71 5.62 7.88 -16.49
N SER A 72 4.65 8.17 -17.36
CA SER A 72 3.27 7.70 -17.22
C SER A 72 2.99 6.63 -18.27
N PRO A 73 2.06 5.70 -18.00
CA PRO A 73 1.67 4.68 -18.97
C PRO A 73 1.08 5.29 -20.23
N GLY A 74 1.33 4.64 -21.36
CA GLY A 74 0.73 4.96 -22.65
C GLY A 74 -0.53 4.14 -22.94
N LYS A 75 -1.32 4.57 -23.92
CA LYS A 75 -2.52 3.83 -24.36
C LYS A 75 -2.21 2.41 -24.82
N SER A 76 -1.11 2.21 -25.56
CA SER A 76 -0.72 0.89 -26.07
C SER A 76 -0.42 -0.09 -24.94
N GLU A 77 0.34 0.36 -23.92
CA GLU A 77 0.70 -0.46 -22.77
C GLU A 77 -0.53 -0.88 -21.97
N ILE A 78 -1.50 0.02 -21.77
CA ILE A 78 -2.76 -0.32 -21.11
C ILE A 78 -3.60 -1.26 -21.96
N LYS A 79 -3.60 -1.10 -23.29
CA LYS A 79 -4.32 -1.99 -24.21
C LYS A 79 -3.76 -3.41 -24.18
N GLU A 80 -2.45 -3.55 -24.20
CA GLU A 80 -1.75 -4.84 -24.08
C GLU A 80 -2.10 -5.55 -22.75
N LEU A 81 -2.19 -4.79 -21.67
CA LEU A 81 -2.58 -5.30 -20.36
C LEU A 81 -4.04 -5.79 -20.36
N LEU A 82 -4.97 -5.00 -20.92
CA LEU A 82 -6.37 -5.42 -21.07
C LEU A 82 -6.52 -6.67 -21.95
N ASP A 83 -5.74 -6.76 -23.04
CA ASP A 83 -5.75 -7.91 -23.92
C ASP A 83 -5.17 -9.16 -23.25
N SER A 84 -4.08 -8.99 -22.50
CA SER A 84 -3.51 -10.07 -21.67
C SER A 84 -4.51 -10.57 -20.62
N ALA A 85 -5.32 -9.67 -20.05
CA ALA A 85 -6.35 -10.03 -19.08
C ALA A 85 -7.46 -10.93 -19.68
N LEU A 86 -7.71 -10.88 -21.00
CA LEU A 86 -8.66 -11.78 -21.68
C LEU A 86 -8.22 -13.24 -21.66
N GLU A 87 -6.92 -13.52 -21.51
CA GLU A 87 -6.41 -14.89 -21.39
C GLU A 87 -6.73 -15.53 -20.04
N HIS A 88 -7.25 -14.74 -19.10
CA HIS A 88 -7.59 -15.19 -17.75
C HIS A 88 -9.10 -15.09 -17.53
N ASN A 89 -9.69 -16.11 -16.90
CA ASN A 89 -11.10 -16.08 -16.52
C ASN A 89 -11.26 -15.23 -15.25
N ILE A 90 -11.42 -13.91 -15.41
CA ILE A 90 -11.50 -12.94 -14.32
C ILE A 90 -12.82 -12.16 -14.38
N ASP A 91 -13.30 -11.72 -13.22
CA ASP A 91 -14.46 -10.83 -13.12
C ASP A 91 -14.05 -9.35 -13.15
N ALA A 92 -12.84 -9.08 -12.65
CA ALA A 92 -12.33 -7.73 -12.56
C ALA A 92 -10.80 -7.67 -12.69
N LEU A 93 -10.34 -6.55 -13.24
CA LEU A 93 -8.95 -6.16 -13.37
C LEU A 93 -8.72 -4.90 -12.53
N LEU A 94 -7.67 -4.89 -11.72
CA LEU A 94 -7.19 -3.71 -11.01
C LEU A 94 -5.76 -3.38 -11.45
N ILE A 95 -5.55 -2.15 -11.90
CA ILE A 95 -4.21 -1.63 -12.21
C ILE A 95 -3.79 -0.72 -11.07
N ILE A 96 -2.75 -1.11 -10.34
CA ILE A 96 -2.14 -0.29 -9.29
C ILE A 96 -0.87 0.33 -9.84
N THR A 97 -0.76 1.65 -9.81
CA THR A 97 0.38 2.37 -10.38
C THR A 97 0.88 3.49 -9.47
N THR A 98 2.19 3.75 -9.53
CA THR A 98 2.83 4.90 -8.83
C THR A 98 2.86 6.17 -9.67
N SER A 99 2.17 6.20 -10.81
CA SER A 99 2.00 7.37 -11.66
C SER A 99 0.56 7.84 -11.73
N THR A 100 0.38 9.00 -12.35
CA THR A 100 -0.93 9.56 -12.67
C THR A 100 -1.15 9.48 -14.18
N PHE A 101 -2.36 9.09 -14.56
CA PHE A 101 -2.86 8.98 -15.92
C PHE A 101 -3.27 10.37 -16.41
N SER A 102 -3.03 10.63 -17.69
CA SER A 102 -3.57 11.85 -18.32
C SER A 102 -5.10 11.76 -18.42
N ALA A 103 -5.79 12.90 -18.45
CA ALA A 103 -7.24 12.94 -18.67
C ALA A 103 -7.64 12.17 -19.94
N ASN A 104 -6.92 12.39 -21.05
CA ASN A 104 -7.14 11.69 -22.32
C ASN A 104 -6.97 10.16 -22.23
N LEU A 105 -6.13 9.68 -21.31
CA LEU A 105 -5.95 8.24 -21.08
C LEU A 105 -7.11 7.68 -20.25
N ARG A 106 -7.58 8.42 -19.24
CA ARG A 106 -8.77 8.03 -18.45
C ARG A 106 -10.02 7.97 -19.29
N ASP A 107 -10.28 9.01 -20.10
CA ASP A 107 -11.45 9.08 -20.98
C ASP A 107 -11.44 7.92 -21.99
N TRP A 108 -10.28 7.65 -22.58
CA TRP A 108 -10.11 6.52 -23.47
C TRP A 108 -10.32 5.18 -22.76
N LEU A 109 -9.80 5.02 -21.54
CA LEU A 109 -9.96 3.78 -20.79
C LEU A 109 -11.44 3.52 -20.42
N HIS A 110 -12.18 4.57 -20.05
CA HIS A 110 -13.60 4.47 -19.76
C HIS A 110 -14.37 3.92 -20.97
N VAL A 111 -14.04 4.36 -22.19
CA VAL A 111 -14.70 3.88 -23.40
C VAL A 111 -14.25 2.47 -23.77
N VAL A 112 -12.94 2.19 -23.71
CA VAL A 112 -12.41 0.90 -24.18
C VAL A 112 -12.76 -0.24 -23.22
N SER A 113 -12.92 0.02 -21.93
CA SER A 113 -13.24 -1.00 -20.92
C SER A 113 -14.60 -1.67 -21.15
N GLU A 114 -15.55 -0.96 -21.76
CA GLU A 114 -16.87 -1.50 -22.15
C GLU A 114 -16.76 -2.63 -23.19
N SER A 115 -15.63 -2.72 -23.89
CA SER A 115 -15.38 -3.79 -24.88
C SER A 115 -14.85 -5.10 -24.25
N TYR A 116 -14.62 -5.14 -22.94
CA TYR A 116 -14.07 -6.29 -22.23
C TYR A 116 -15.14 -6.97 -21.35
N PRO A 117 -15.06 -8.29 -21.14
CA PRO A 117 -16.05 -9.04 -20.36
C PRO A 117 -15.87 -8.89 -18.84
N PHE A 118 -14.87 -8.13 -18.39
CA PHE A 118 -14.54 -7.89 -16.99
C PHE A 118 -14.56 -6.40 -16.67
N LYS A 119 -14.73 -6.06 -15.40
CA LYS A 119 -14.65 -4.67 -14.94
C LYS A 119 -13.19 -4.24 -14.81
N SER A 120 -12.86 -3.01 -15.20
CA SER A 120 -11.50 -2.47 -15.01
C SER A 120 -11.50 -1.34 -13.98
N TYR A 121 -10.53 -1.36 -13.08
CA TYR A 121 -10.31 -0.36 -12.05
C TYR A 121 -8.85 0.11 -12.07
N ILE A 122 -8.61 1.34 -11.64
CA ILE A 122 -7.27 1.88 -11.45
C ILE A 122 -7.15 2.44 -10.05
N TRP A 123 -6.03 2.14 -9.39
CA TRP A 123 -5.49 2.93 -8.30
C TRP A 123 -4.26 3.68 -8.78
N GLU A 124 -4.40 5.00 -8.91
CA GLU A 124 -3.30 5.88 -9.23
C GLU A 124 -2.45 6.15 -7.99
N GLU A 125 -1.39 6.93 -8.16
CA GLU A 125 -0.45 7.25 -7.08
C GLU A 125 -1.16 7.69 -5.79
N LEU A 126 -2.13 8.61 -5.91
CA LEU A 126 -2.85 9.16 -4.76
C LEU A 126 -3.77 8.12 -4.10
N ASP A 127 -4.52 7.36 -4.90
CA ASP A 127 -5.44 6.33 -4.40
C ASP A 127 -4.65 5.25 -3.64
N PHE A 128 -3.56 4.77 -4.25
CA PHE A 128 -2.73 3.75 -3.64
C PHE A 128 -2.01 4.26 -2.39
N ARG A 129 -1.49 5.49 -2.43
CA ARG A 129 -0.89 6.14 -1.25
C ARG A 129 -1.89 6.21 -0.10
N GLN A 130 -3.14 6.54 -0.38
CA GLN A 130 -4.18 6.57 0.65
C GLN A 130 -4.38 5.18 1.28
N GLN A 131 -4.46 4.12 0.47
CA GLN A 131 -4.58 2.75 1.00
C GLN A 131 -3.37 2.32 1.84
N VAL A 132 -2.16 2.67 1.41
CA VAL A 132 -0.94 2.43 2.20
C VAL A 132 -0.99 3.17 3.54
N ASN A 133 -1.40 4.43 3.54
CA ASN A 133 -1.47 5.24 4.76
C ASN A 133 -2.53 4.73 5.74
N ASN A 134 -3.69 4.29 5.24
CA ASN A 134 -4.77 3.75 6.07
C ASN A 134 -4.39 2.47 6.83
N HIS A 135 -3.39 1.73 6.32
CA HIS A 135 -2.92 0.46 6.91
C HIS A 135 -1.45 0.51 7.31
N LYS A 136 -0.91 1.72 7.51
CA LYS A 136 0.52 2.00 7.63
C LYS A 136 1.24 1.16 8.68
N LEU A 137 0.70 1.07 9.89
CA LEU A 137 1.31 0.33 10.98
C LEU A 137 1.35 -1.17 10.69
N ASP A 138 0.20 -1.73 10.32
CA ASP A 138 0.07 -3.13 9.92
C ASP A 138 1.02 -3.53 8.77
N LEU A 139 1.22 -2.61 7.81
CA LEU A 139 2.09 -2.84 6.66
C LEU A 139 3.57 -2.80 7.04
N LEU A 140 3.97 -1.97 8.01
CA LEU A 140 5.34 -1.94 8.52
C LEU A 140 5.68 -3.21 9.31
N ASP A 141 4.71 -3.73 10.08
CA ASP A 141 4.88 -4.99 10.79
C ASP A 141 5.00 -6.18 9.80
N ALA A 142 4.20 -6.16 8.73
CA ALA A 142 4.21 -7.22 7.71
C ALA A 142 5.40 -7.13 6.74
N ILE A 143 5.89 -5.92 6.46
CA ILE A 143 6.97 -5.65 5.49
C ILE A 143 7.97 -4.65 6.12
N PRO A 144 8.85 -5.11 7.02
CA PRO A 144 9.81 -4.24 7.70
C PRO A 144 10.75 -3.47 6.76
N GLU A 145 10.98 -3.98 5.54
CA GLU A 145 11.80 -3.33 4.51
C GLU A 145 11.26 -1.94 4.11
N LEU A 146 9.96 -1.68 4.32
CA LEU A 146 9.32 -0.38 4.04
C LEU A 146 9.75 0.73 5.00
N ALA A 147 10.29 0.39 6.17
CA ALA A 147 10.85 1.36 7.11
C ALA A 147 12.09 2.07 6.55
N GLY A 148 12.66 1.58 5.43
CA GLY A 148 13.79 2.21 4.75
C GLY A 148 15.06 2.24 5.58
N GLY A 149 15.22 1.26 6.48
CA GLY A 149 16.38 1.12 7.37
C GLY A 149 16.54 2.25 8.39
N LYS A 150 15.57 3.17 8.51
CA LYS A 150 15.55 4.11 9.63
C LYS A 150 14.95 3.40 10.82
N GLU A 151 15.65 3.47 11.96
CA GLU A 151 15.09 3.03 13.24
C GLU A 151 13.66 3.58 13.39
N PRO A 152 12.66 2.74 13.74
CA PRO A 152 11.27 3.17 13.86
C PRO A 152 11.13 4.35 14.84
N LEU A 153 12.08 4.43 15.78
CA LEU A 153 12.24 5.52 16.72
C LEU A 153 13.64 6.07 16.63
N TRP A 154 13.76 7.39 16.57
CA TRP A 154 15.03 8.06 16.79
C TRP A 154 14.89 9.00 17.97
N MET A 155 15.97 9.11 18.73
CA MET A 155 15.97 9.86 19.99
C MET A 155 17.16 10.78 20.04
N TYR A 156 16.95 11.96 20.59
CA TYR A 156 18.05 12.85 20.95
C TYR A 156 17.70 13.61 22.22
N GLN A 157 18.71 13.77 23.08
CA GLN A 157 18.60 14.55 24.29
C GLN A 157 18.62 16.03 23.91
N ILE A 158 17.61 16.79 24.32
CA ILE A 158 17.52 18.23 24.06
C ILE A 158 18.22 19.00 25.19
N ARG A 159 17.96 18.60 26.44
CA ARG A 159 18.51 19.21 27.65
C ARG A 159 18.80 18.14 28.70
N GLN A 160 19.45 18.54 29.79
CA GLN A 160 19.86 17.63 30.85
C GLN A 160 18.71 16.72 31.35
N ASN A 161 17.47 17.23 31.38
CA ASN A 161 16.28 16.49 31.84
C ASN A 161 15.18 16.38 30.76
N GLU A 162 15.51 16.55 29.47
CA GLU A 162 14.52 16.51 28.38
C GLU A 162 15.02 15.66 27.21
N ILE A 163 14.18 14.73 26.75
CA ILE A 163 14.45 13.88 25.59
C ILE A 163 13.34 14.05 24.56
N ARG A 164 13.72 14.18 23.29
CA ARG A 164 12.80 14.05 22.16
C ARG A 164 12.88 12.66 21.56
N ILE A 165 11.72 12.14 21.20
CA ILE A 165 11.56 10.86 20.55
C ILE A 165 10.74 11.11 19.29
N GLY A 166 11.43 11.10 18.16
CA GLY A 166 10.77 11.14 16.86
C GLY A 166 10.34 9.74 16.48
N CYS A 167 9.08 9.60 16.07
CA CYS A 167 8.57 8.35 15.57
C CYS A 167 8.52 8.42 14.04
N ASN A 168 9.26 7.54 13.37
CA ASN A 168 9.20 7.43 11.92
C ASN A 168 7.95 6.69 11.44
N GLU A 169 7.18 6.09 12.36
CA GLU A 169 5.97 5.30 12.08
C GLU A 169 4.68 6.13 12.04
N PHE A 170 4.68 7.33 12.65
CA PHE A 170 3.57 8.25 12.65
C PHE A 170 4.02 9.57 12.05
N ASP A 171 3.29 10.08 11.05
CA ASP A 171 3.62 11.39 10.51
C ASP A 171 3.30 12.46 11.56
N GLU A 172 4.21 13.43 11.74
CA GLU A 172 4.05 14.58 12.63
C GLU A 172 3.94 14.26 14.15
N VAL A 173 4.29 13.05 14.57
CA VAL A 173 4.32 12.69 16.00
C VAL A 173 5.74 12.73 16.55
N GLU A 174 5.93 13.59 17.54
CA GLU A 174 7.11 13.59 18.41
C GLU A 174 6.64 13.51 19.87
N ILE A 175 7.31 12.67 20.66
CA ILE A 175 7.10 12.59 22.10
C ILE A 175 8.21 13.38 22.78
N LEU A 176 7.82 14.40 23.54
CA LEU A 176 8.71 15.10 24.46
C LEU A 176 8.58 14.47 25.84
N VAL A 177 9.67 13.91 26.36
CA VAL A 177 9.76 13.43 27.74
C VAL A 177 10.50 14.47 28.56
N VAL A 178 9.82 15.04 29.55
CA VAL A 178 10.37 16.05 30.48
C VAL A 178 10.65 15.44 31.86
N ASN A 179 11.48 16.11 32.65
CA ASN A 179 11.89 15.66 33.99
C ASN A 179 12.53 14.26 33.98
N VAL A 180 13.43 14.04 33.01
CA VAL A 180 14.12 12.76 32.87
C VAL A 180 15.27 12.66 33.87
N ASP A 181 15.06 11.86 34.90
CA ASP A 181 16.12 11.50 35.86
C ASP A 181 16.93 10.27 35.41
N ASN A 182 16.33 9.42 34.59
CA ASN A 182 16.94 8.22 34.02
C ASN A 182 16.52 8.03 32.56
N ILE A 183 17.50 8.19 31.66
CA ILE A 183 17.31 8.12 30.20
C ILE A 183 16.80 6.74 29.75
N GLU A 184 17.33 5.65 30.31
CA GLU A 184 16.94 4.28 29.92
C GLU A 184 15.50 3.95 30.37
N GLN A 185 15.11 4.44 31.55
CA GLN A 185 13.73 4.28 32.01
C GLN A 185 12.74 5.13 31.19
N ALA A 186 13.13 6.37 30.83
CA ALA A 186 12.35 7.23 29.96
C ALA A 186 12.18 6.61 28.56
N LYS A 187 13.25 6.02 28.02
CA LYS A 187 13.22 5.23 26.77
C LYS A 187 12.20 4.10 26.85
N ALA A 188 12.29 3.26 27.88
CA ALA A 188 11.41 2.10 28.03
C ALA A 188 9.93 2.50 28.06
N LYS A 189 9.58 3.56 28.82
CA LYS A 189 8.21 4.07 28.92
C LYS A 189 7.69 4.64 27.60
N ALA A 190 8.53 5.38 26.87
CA ALA A 190 8.14 5.90 25.58
C ALA A 190 7.93 4.79 24.54
N THR A 191 8.81 3.79 24.52
CA THR A 191 8.63 2.59 23.69
C THR A 191 7.35 1.85 24.03
N GLU A 192 7.01 1.71 25.31
CA GLU A 192 5.75 1.11 25.77
C GLU A 192 4.52 1.91 25.32
N PHE A 193 4.55 3.24 25.46
CA PHE A 193 3.50 4.13 24.97
C PHE A 193 3.29 4.00 23.46
N LEU A 194 4.36 3.91 22.68
CA LEU A 194 4.28 3.71 21.23
C LEU A 194 3.69 2.34 20.86
N LYS A 195 4.07 1.27 21.58
CA LYS A 195 3.41 -0.04 21.42
C LYS A 195 1.92 0.05 21.73
N HIS A 196 1.53 0.83 22.73
CA HIS A 196 0.13 1.07 23.05
C HIS A 196 -0.60 1.80 21.92
N LEU A 197 -0.01 2.85 21.34
CA LEU A 197 -0.56 3.53 20.17
C LEU A 197 -0.71 2.58 18.97
N ARG A 198 0.27 1.69 18.73
CA ARG A 198 0.17 0.67 17.66
C ARG A 198 -1.01 -0.27 17.86
N ALA A 199 -1.19 -0.77 19.08
CA ALA A 199 -2.22 -1.75 19.38
C ALA A 199 -3.65 -1.19 19.35
N ASN A 200 -3.82 0.10 19.63
CA ASN A 200 -5.15 0.71 19.79
C ASN A 200 -5.54 1.66 18.65
N GLY A 201 -4.61 1.95 17.73
CA GLY A 201 -4.79 3.01 16.75
C GLY A 201 -4.78 4.40 17.39
N PHE A 202 -4.66 5.42 16.56
CA PHE A 202 -4.73 6.83 16.98
C PHE A 202 -5.46 7.60 15.89
N GLU A 203 -6.51 8.33 16.27
CA GLU A 203 -7.29 9.17 15.36
C GLU A 203 -7.03 10.65 15.67
N TRP A 204 -6.76 11.43 14.63
CA TRP A 204 -6.70 12.88 14.72
C TRP A 204 -8.13 13.43 14.74
N TRP A 205 -8.47 14.16 15.80
CA TRP A 205 -9.70 14.94 15.84
C TRP A 205 -9.45 16.24 15.08
N ASN A 206 -10.04 16.36 13.89
CA ASN A 206 -10.07 17.60 13.10
C ASN A 206 -11.17 18.54 13.60
#